data_AF-A0A2E6VMV4-F1
#
_entry.id   AF-A0A2E6VMV4-F1
#
_cell.length_a   1.000
_cell.length_b   1.000
_cell.length_c   1.000
_cell.angle_alpha   90.00
_cell.angle_beta   90.00
_cell.angle_gamma   90.00
#
_symmetry.space_group_name_H-M   'P 1'
#
loop_
_entity.id
_entity.type
_entity.pdbx_description
1 polymer ?
#
loop_
_entity_poly.entity_id
_entity_poly.type
_entity_poly.pdbx_seq_one_letter_code
_entity_poly.pdbx_strand_id
1 'polypeptide(L)'
;MNSFETLRKYAGFCALCLGMPLGGCTYQQYCAKYEECSEEKLGEEFQEICVIENEGLLAEYRANEEESCLELAEAKEDMDLCRLTQEECRDFNNQTGGEACQEQVERYETLLMDTLITCSQLD
;
A
#
# COMPACT_ATOMS: atom_id res chain seq x y z
N MET A 1 1.90 10.43 -28.61
CA MET A 1 0.58 9.86 -28.27
C MET A 1 0.29 10.27 -26.84
N ASN A 2 -0.85 10.90 -26.62
CA ASN A 2 -1.11 11.79 -25.49
C ASN A 2 -1.33 11.03 -24.17
N SER A 3 -0.60 11.37 -23.11
CA SER A 3 -0.75 10.84 -21.74
C SER A 3 -2.15 10.98 -21.13
N PHE A 4 -3.07 11.71 -21.77
CA PHE A 4 -4.44 11.88 -21.32
C PHE A 4 -5.36 10.69 -21.63
N GLU A 5 -5.04 9.84 -22.60
CA GLU A 5 -5.91 8.70 -22.94
C GLU A 5 -5.70 7.50 -22.01
N THR A 6 -4.51 7.34 -21.43
CA THR A 6 -4.23 6.30 -20.44
C THR A 6 -5.00 6.55 -19.15
N LEU A 7 -4.96 7.78 -18.63
CA LEU A 7 -5.73 8.18 -17.43
C LEU A 7 -7.25 7.98 -17.61
N ARG A 8 -7.77 8.13 -18.84
CA ARG A 8 -9.20 7.94 -19.11
C ARG A 8 -9.63 6.47 -19.13
N LYS A 9 -8.72 5.53 -19.45
CA LYS A 9 -8.99 4.09 -19.31
C LYS A 9 -9.04 3.66 -17.85
N TYR A 10 -8.20 4.23 -16.98
CA TYR A 10 -8.23 3.94 -15.54
C TYR A 10 -9.34 4.68 -14.78
N ALA A 11 -9.73 5.88 -15.24
CA ALA A 11 -10.88 6.60 -14.69
C ALA A 11 -12.23 5.88 -14.90
N GLY A 12 -12.30 4.91 -15.81
CA GLY A 12 -13.48 4.08 -16.04
C GLY A 12 -13.71 2.99 -14.98
N PHE A 13 -12.72 2.68 -14.13
CA PHE A 13 -12.83 1.60 -13.13
C PHE A 13 -13.17 2.09 -11.71
N CYS A 14 -13.11 3.41 -11.44
CA CYS A 14 -13.48 3.97 -10.14
C CYS A 14 -15.00 4.11 -9.89
N ALA A 15 -15.86 3.86 -10.89
CA ALA A 15 -17.30 4.09 -10.75
C ALA A 15 -18.06 3.01 -9.95
N LEU A 16 -17.38 2.02 -9.38
CA LEU A 16 -17.99 0.90 -8.66
C LEU A 16 -17.45 0.66 -7.23
N CYS A 17 -16.64 1.55 -6.66
CA CYS A 17 -16.19 1.45 -5.26
C CYS A 17 -17.13 2.23 -4.29
N LEU A 18 -18.47 2.10 -4.40
CA LEU A 18 -19.43 2.79 -3.50
C LEU A 18 -20.00 1.90 -2.36
N GLY A 19 -19.37 0.78 -2.03
CA GLY A 19 -19.89 -0.07 -0.94
C GLY A 19 -19.08 -1.31 -0.55
N MET A 20 -17.81 -1.40 -0.94
CA MET A 20 -16.91 -2.48 -0.51
C MET A 20 -15.79 -1.87 0.35
N PRO A 21 -15.26 -2.61 1.35
CA PRO A 21 -14.21 -2.11 2.22
C PRO A 21 -13.08 -1.52 1.37
N LEU A 22 -12.74 -0.27 1.66
CA LEU A 22 -11.88 0.59 0.84
C LEU A 22 -10.44 0.07 0.66
N GLY A 23 -10.08 -1.08 1.26
CA GLY A 23 -8.76 -1.68 1.14
C GLY A 23 -8.46 -2.23 -0.26
N GLY A 24 -9.45 -2.81 -0.94
CA GLY A 24 -9.19 -3.54 -2.20
C GLY A 24 -8.92 -2.65 -3.42
N CYS A 25 -9.52 -1.45 -3.48
CA CYS A 25 -9.24 -0.51 -4.59
C CYS A 25 -7.85 0.16 -4.40
N THR A 26 -7.34 0.27 -3.17
CA THR A 26 -6.05 0.91 -2.85
C THR A 26 -4.85 0.02 -3.20
N TYR A 27 -4.89 -1.27 -2.86
CA TYR A 27 -3.73 -2.15 -3.13
C TYR A 27 -3.57 -2.52 -4.60
N GLN A 28 -4.66 -2.54 -5.37
CA GLN A 28 -4.57 -2.64 -6.83
C GLN A 28 -3.75 -1.47 -7.42
N GLN A 29 -3.97 -0.25 -6.92
CA GLN A 29 -3.22 0.92 -7.36
C GLN A 29 -1.77 0.87 -6.87
N TYR A 30 -1.55 0.49 -5.62
CA TYR A 30 -0.20 0.37 -5.05
C TYR A 30 0.64 -0.63 -5.82
N CYS A 31 0.11 -1.83 -6.06
CA CYS A 31 0.81 -2.89 -6.77
C CYS A 31 1.04 -2.57 -8.25
N ALA A 32 0.11 -1.88 -8.90
CA ALA A 32 0.32 -1.37 -10.26
C ALA A 32 1.44 -0.32 -10.31
N LYS A 33 1.49 0.61 -9.34
CA LYS A 33 2.57 1.61 -9.26
C LYS A 33 3.91 0.95 -8.90
N TYR A 34 3.91 -0.07 -8.06
CA TYR A 34 5.10 -0.86 -7.74
C TYR A 34 5.66 -1.55 -8.99
N GLU A 35 4.81 -2.19 -9.79
CA GLU A 35 5.25 -2.81 -11.04
C GLU A 35 5.76 -1.76 -12.05
N GLU A 36 5.08 -0.60 -12.17
CA GLU A 36 5.54 0.52 -13.00
C GLU A 36 6.94 1.00 -12.61
N CYS A 37 7.22 1.05 -11.30
CA CYS A 37 8.46 1.53 -10.73
C CYS A 37 9.53 0.46 -10.52
N SER A 38 9.24 -0.79 -10.89
CA SER A 38 10.20 -1.88 -10.87
C SER A 38 11.11 -1.83 -12.09
N GLU A 39 12.41 -2.03 -11.89
CA GLU A 39 13.37 -2.16 -12.99
C GLU A 39 13.21 -3.50 -13.74
N GLU A 40 12.60 -4.50 -13.09
CA GLU A 40 12.37 -5.83 -13.62
C GLU A 40 10.92 -6.04 -14.05
N LYS A 41 10.72 -6.82 -15.13
CA LYS A 41 9.38 -7.30 -15.48
C LYS A 41 8.97 -8.40 -14.50
N LEU A 42 8.12 -8.04 -13.55
CA LEU A 42 7.67 -8.93 -12.48
C LEU A 42 6.66 -9.99 -12.96
N GLY A 43 6.05 -9.79 -14.13
CA GLY A 43 5.17 -10.77 -14.78
C GLY A 43 3.70 -10.59 -14.39
N GLU A 44 2.80 -11.25 -15.13
CA GLU A 44 1.35 -11.05 -15.00
C GLU A 44 0.78 -11.46 -13.64
N GLU A 45 1.43 -12.41 -12.94
CA GLU A 45 1.01 -12.88 -11.61
C GLU A 45 1.41 -11.91 -10.48
N PHE A 46 2.34 -10.99 -10.73
CA PHE A 46 2.89 -10.12 -9.69
C PHE A 46 1.82 -9.24 -9.03
N GLN A 47 0.97 -8.60 -9.82
CA GLN A 47 -0.04 -7.70 -9.27
C GLN A 47 -1.02 -8.45 -8.36
N GLU A 48 -1.41 -9.67 -8.73
CA GLU A 48 -2.30 -10.50 -7.92
C GLU A 48 -1.65 -10.90 -6.60
N ILE A 49 -0.40 -11.37 -6.64
CA ILE A 49 0.36 -11.75 -5.44
C ILE A 49 0.55 -10.53 -4.53
N CYS A 50 0.97 -9.40 -5.08
CA CYS A 50 1.19 -8.17 -4.32
C CYS A 50 -0.09 -7.69 -3.62
N VAL A 51 -1.25 -7.76 -4.29
CA VAL A 51 -2.54 -7.40 -3.70
C VAL A 51 -2.86 -8.35 -2.55
N ILE A 52 -2.76 -9.67 -2.77
CA ILE A 52 -3.05 -10.68 -1.75
C ILE A 52 -2.15 -10.51 -0.53
N GLU A 53 -0.85 -10.28 -0.73
CA GLU A 53 0.10 -10.10 0.38
C GLU A 53 -0.21 -8.85 1.20
N ASN A 54 -0.51 -7.73 0.56
CA ASN A 54 -0.79 -6.49 1.28
C ASN A 54 -2.14 -6.52 2.00
N GLU A 55 -3.18 -7.07 1.35
CA GLU A 55 -4.49 -7.27 1.99
C GLU A 55 -4.39 -8.28 3.14
N GLY A 56 -3.63 -9.37 2.95
CA GLY A 56 -3.36 -10.37 3.96
C GLY A 56 -2.66 -9.77 5.19
N LEU A 57 -1.62 -8.96 4.97
CA LEU A 57 -0.89 -8.31 6.06
C LEU A 57 -1.79 -7.37 6.89
N LEU A 58 -2.64 -6.57 6.26
CA LEU A 58 -3.59 -5.75 7.00
C LEU A 58 -4.63 -6.60 7.72
N ALA A 59 -5.09 -7.69 7.12
CA ALA A 59 -6.03 -8.59 7.75
C ALA A 59 -5.42 -9.25 8.99
N GLU A 60 -4.14 -9.62 8.96
CA GLU A 60 -3.40 -10.16 10.09
C GLU A 60 -3.29 -9.14 11.23
N TYR A 61 -2.88 -7.90 10.94
CA TYR A 61 -2.81 -6.83 11.94
C TYR A 61 -4.17 -6.56 12.58
N ARG A 62 -5.23 -6.53 11.78
CA ARG A 62 -6.59 -6.29 12.27
C ARG A 62 -7.18 -7.46 13.05
N ALA A 63 -6.81 -8.69 12.70
CA ALA A 63 -7.28 -9.90 13.38
C ALA A 63 -6.70 -10.08 14.79
N ASN A 64 -5.61 -9.39 15.12
CA ASN A 64 -5.00 -9.45 16.45
C ASN A 64 -5.85 -8.73 17.52
N GLU A 65 -6.73 -7.79 17.11
CA GLU A 65 -7.65 -7.01 17.97
C GLU A 65 -6.99 -6.15 19.08
N GLU A 66 -5.68 -6.28 19.33
CA GLU A 66 -4.92 -5.38 20.18
C GLU A 66 -4.84 -3.97 19.55
N GLU A 67 -5.04 -2.94 20.37
CA GLU A 67 -5.05 -1.53 19.93
C GLU A 67 -3.79 -1.19 19.13
N SER A 68 -2.64 -1.67 19.59
CA SER A 68 -1.35 -1.46 18.93
C SER A 68 -1.26 -2.08 17.53
N CYS A 69 -1.97 -3.19 17.26
CA CYS A 69 -2.01 -3.81 15.95
C CYS A 69 -3.01 -3.13 15.01
N LEU A 70 -4.10 -2.57 15.57
CA LEU A 70 -5.00 -1.72 14.81
C LEU A 70 -4.30 -0.41 14.39
N GLU A 71 -3.54 0.21 15.29
CA GLU A 71 -2.73 1.40 14.98
C GLU A 71 -1.66 1.09 13.93
N LEU A 72 -1.03 -0.09 13.99
CA LEU A 72 -0.08 -0.54 12.97
C LEU A 72 -0.75 -0.70 11.59
N ALA A 73 -1.97 -1.26 11.54
CA ALA A 73 -2.73 -1.40 10.31
C ALA A 73 -3.08 -0.04 9.69
N GLU A 74 -3.51 0.92 10.50
CA GLU A 74 -3.80 2.29 10.06
C GLU A 74 -2.52 2.99 9.55
N ALA A 75 -1.41 2.87 10.29
CA ALA A 75 -0.14 3.47 9.88
C ALA A 75 0.40 2.89 8.58
N LYS A 76 0.20 1.58 8.34
CA LYS A 76 0.51 0.95 7.05
C LYS A 76 -0.33 1.54 5.92
N GLU A 77 -1.64 1.64 6.10
CA GLU A 77 -2.53 2.24 5.09
C GLU A 77 -2.16 3.70 4.79
N ASP A 78 -1.89 4.51 5.81
CA ASP A 78 -1.47 5.90 5.66
C ASP A 78 -0.15 6.01 4.88
N MET A 79 0.83 5.15 5.17
CA MET A 79 2.10 5.09 4.46
C MET A 79 1.90 4.69 2.99
N ASP A 80 1.13 3.63 2.72
CA ASP A 80 0.88 3.12 1.37
C ASP A 80 0.13 4.16 0.52
N LEU A 81 -0.87 4.84 1.12
CA LEU A 81 -1.59 5.95 0.49
C LEU A 81 -0.68 7.14 0.22
N CYS A 82 0.20 7.50 1.15
CA CYS A 82 1.14 8.58 0.92
C CYS A 82 2.08 8.26 -0.25
N ARG A 83 2.62 7.04 -0.30
CA ARG A 83 3.48 6.58 -1.40
C ARG A 83 2.76 6.67 -2.74
N LEU A 84 1.47 6.32 -2.79
CA LEU A 84 0.65 6.45 -4.00
C LEU A 84 0.49 7.89 -4.52
N THR A 85 0.73 8.90 -3.69
CA THR A 85 0.75 10.31 -4.14
C THR A 85 2.04 10.71 -4.85
N GLN A 86 3.09 9.89 -4.75
CA GLN A 86 4.38 10.17 -5.38
C GLN A 86 4.32 9.86 -6.88
N GLU A 87 4.49 10.89 -7.71
CA GLU A 87 4.49 10.74 -9.17
C GLU A 87 5.74 10.01 -9.66
N GLU A 88 6.90 10.36 -9.09
CA GLU A 88 8.21 9.86 -9.49
C GLU A 88 8.54 8.54 -8.79
N CYS A 89 8.99 7.55 -9.58
CA CYS A 89 9.39 6.24 -9.03
C CYS A 89 10.55 6.32 -8.04
N ARG A 90 11.39 7.36 -8.16
CA ARG A 90 12.45 7.61 -7.18
C ARG A 90 11.89 7.84 -5.77
N ASP A 91 10.80 8.60 -5.67
CA ASP A 91 10.21 8.97 -4.38
C ASP A 91 9.30 7.86 -3.86
N PHE A 92 8.55 7.19 -4.76
CA PHE A 92 7.78 5.99 -4.43
C PHE A 92 8.66 4.86 -3.87
N ASN A 93 9.79 4.57 -4.51
CA ASN A 93 10.75 3.54 -4.08
C ASN A 93 11.71 4.01 -2.98
N ASN A 94 11.66 5.29 -2.59
CA ASN A 94 12.52 5.80 -1.52
C ASN A 94 12.12 5.11 -0.20
N GLN A 95 13.13 4.68 0.57
CA GLN A 95 12.90 4.07 1.87
C GLN A 95 12.10 5.01 2.79
N THR A 96 12.37 6.32 2.73
CA THR A 96 11.62 7.34 3.48
C THR A 96 10.32 7.77 2.80
N GLY A 97 9.99 7.23 1.62
CA GLY A 97 8.85 7.69 0.78
C GLY A 97 9.05 9.07 0.14
N GLY A 98 10.28 9.60 0.14
CA GLY A 98 10.57 11.00 -0.23
C GLY A 98 10.32 11.96 0.95
N GLU A 99 10.66 13.25 0.79
CA GLU A 99 10.46 14.25 1.86
C GLU A 99 8.97 14.41 2.24
N ALA A 100 8.07 14.14 1.30
CA ALA A 100 6.62 14.32 1.48
C ALA A 100 5.95 13.22 2.32
N CYS A 101 6.54 12.02 2.41
CA CYS A 101 5.97 10.88 3.12
C CYS A 101 6.80 10.39 4.31
N GLN A 102 7.85 11.14 4.67
CA GLN A 102 8.77 10.76 5.74
C GLN A 102 8.06 10.53 7.07
N GLU A 103 7.10 11.38 7.45
CA GLU A 103 6.35 11.25 8.70
C GLU A 103 5.53 9.96 8.77
N GLN A 104 4.88 9.57 7.66
CA GLN A 104 4.06 8.37 7.59
C GLN A 104 4.94 7.12 7.63
N VAL A 105 6.08 7.14 6.95
CA VAL A 105 7.07 6.05 7.02
C VAL A 105 7.63 5.91 8.43
N GLU A 106 8.09 7.00 9.05
CA GLU A 106 8.64 6.99 10.41
C GLU A 106 7.61 6.50 11.44
N ARG A 107 6.34 6.91 11.31
CA ARG A 107 5.24 6.43 12.15
C ARG A 107 5.03 4.93 12.00
N TYR A 108 4.96 4.42 10.77
CA TYR A 108 4.81 2.99 10.51
C TYR A 108 5.99 2.19 11.05
N GLU A 109 7.23 2.62 10.80
CA GLU A 109 8.44 1.94 11.29
C GLU A 109 8.53 1.93 12.82
N THR A 110 8.17 3.03 13.48
CA THR A 110 8.14 3.12 14.95
C THR A 110 7.12 2.13 15.51
N LEU A 111 5.88 2.15 15.01
CA LEU A 111 4.85 1.22 15.43
C LEU A 111 5.23 -0.22 15.13
N LEU A 112 5.82 -0.50 13.97
CA LEU A 112 6.27 -1.84 13.60
C LEU A 112 7.29 -2.38 14.61
N MET A 113 8.27 -1.56 15.03
CA MET A 113 9.25 -1.96 16.04
C MET A 113 8.63 -2.19 17.42
N ASP A 114 7.72 -1.32 17.84
CA ASP A 114 7.07 -1.39 19.16
C ASP A 114 6.10 -2.56 19.27
N THR A 115 5.50 -2.96 18.16
CA THR A 115 4.44 -3.97 18.11
C THR A 115 4.89 -5.31 17.52
N LEU A 116 6.16 -5.43 17.13
CA LEU A 116 6.73 -6.59 16.45
C LEU A 116 6.50 -7.90 17.21
N ILE A 117 6.43 -7.85 18.55
CA ILE A 117 6.15 -9.02 19.40
C ILE A 117 4.65 -9.26 19.59
N THR A 118 3.85 -8.20 19.63
CA THR A 118 2.40 -8.26 19.93
C THR A 118 1.60 -8.67 18.69
N CYS A 119 1.98 -8.15 17.51
CA CYS A 119 1.26 -8.36 16.25
C CYS A 119 1.81 -9.52 15.43
N SER A 120 3.06 -9.96 15.64
CA SER A 120 3.51 -11.26 15.14
C SER A 120 2.87 -12.33 16.03
N GLN A 121 1.84 -13.00 15.55
CA GLN A 121 1.41 -14.24 16.17
C GLN A 121 2.56 -15.25 16.07
N LEU A 122 3.43 -15.30 17.08
CA LEU A 122 4.21 -16.50 17.38
C LEU A 122 3.25 -17.49 18.04
N ASP A 123 2.39 -18.12 17.23
CA ASP A 123 1.79 -19.40 17.56
C ASP A 123 2.59 -20.54 16.91
#